data_AF-X1HLH2-F1
#
_entry.id   AF-X1HLH2-F1
#
_cell.length_a   1.000
_cell.length_b   1.000
_cell.length_c   1.000
_cell.angle_alpha   90.00
_cell.angle_beta   90.00
_cell.angle_gamma   90.00
#
_symmetry.space_group_name_H-M   'P 1'
#
loop_
_entity.id
_entity.type
_entity.pdbx_description
1 polymer ?
#
loop_
_entity_poly.entity_id
_entity_poly.type
_entity_poly.pdbx_seq_one_letter_code
_entity_poly.pdbx_strand_id
1 'polypeptide(L)'
;VQTMTILITKPKRPKVNILIDGGKAQLNAALTVLNQHKSVKSASISVLALAKKENKLYIENRKKPILLKSLPREIFNLILQLRDEAHRFAISYHKKLRAKALLK
;
A
#
# COMPACT_ATOMS: atom_id res chain seq x y z
N VAL A 1 -37.64 -27.63 19.44
CA VAL A 1 -37.44 -26.16 19.46
C VAL A 1 -35.95 -25.86 19.51
N GLN A 2 -35.31 -25.71 18.35
CA GLN A 2 -33.90 -25.34 18.25
C GLN A 2 -33.86 -23.92 17.70
N THR A 3 -33.64 -22.97 18.59
CA THR A 3 -33.57 -21.54 18.28
C THR A 3 -32.28 -21.27 17.52
N MET A 4 -32.37 -21.12 16.19
CA MET A 4 -31.27 -20.63 15.35
C MET A 4 -31.11 -19.13 15.55
N THR A 5 -30.10 -18.74 16.33
CA THR A 5 -29.65 -17.35 16.43
C THR A 5 -28.90 -16.98 15.15
N ILE A 6 -29.56 -16.24 14.26
CA ILE A 6 -28.95 -15.66 13.06
C ILE A 6 -28.00 -14.54 13.50
N LEU A 7 -26.69 -14.81 13.50
CA LEU A 7 -25.65 -13.80 13.66
C LEU A 7 -25.60 -12.94 12.39
N ILE A 8 -26.29 -11.80 12.41
CA ILE A 8 -26.13 -10.75 11.39
C ILE A 8 -24.71 -10.18 11.53
N THR A 9 -23.76 -10.78 10.80
CA THR A 9 -22.40 -10.24 10.69
C THR A 9 -22.48 -8.88 10.01
N LYS A 10 -21.88 -7.85 10.63
CA LYS A 10 -21.86 -6.50 10.06
C LYS A 10 -21.25 -6.55 8.65
N PRO A 11 -21.78 -5.79 7.68
CA PRO A 11 -21.25 -5.77 6.32
C PRO A 11 -19.75 -5.44 6.34
N LYS A 12 -18.96 -6.32 5.73
CA LYS A 12 -17.50 -6.24 5.67
C LYS A 12 -17.13 -5.01 4.84
N ARG A 13 -16.62 -3.96 5.48
CA ARG A 13 -16.13 -2.76 4.80
C ARG A 13 -15.10 -3.14 3.73
N PRO A 14 -15.09 -2.48 2.55
CA PRO A 14 -14.10 -2.76 1.52
C PRO A 14 -12.70 -2.57 2.10
N LYS A 15 -11.82 -3.55 1.88
CA LYS A 15 -10.43 -3.47 2.32
C LYS A 15 -9.73 -2.41 1.47
N VAL A 16 -9.39 -1.29 2.08
CA VAL A 16 -8.57 -0.26 1.44
C VAL A 16 -7.12 -0.69 1.59
N ASN A 17 -6.37 -0.73 0.48
CA ASN A 17 -4.95 -1.08 0.51
C ASN A 17 -4.11 0.15 0.23
N ILE A 18 -3.04 0.33 1.01
CA ILE A 18 -2.02 1.35 0.75
C ILE A 18 -0.82 0.64 0.11
N LEU A 19 -0.39 1.10 -1.07
CA LEU A 19 0.83 0.64 -1.73
C LEU A 19 1.91 1.73 -1.64
N ILE A 20 3.05 1.39 -1.05
CA ILE A 20 4.20 2.28 -0.90
C ILE A 20 5.21 1.98 -2.01
N ASP A 21 5.67 3.02 -2.73
CA ASP A 21 6.80 2.93 -3.65
C ASP A 21 8.11 2.81 -2.85
N GLY A 22 8.40 1.60 -2.39
CA GLY A 22 9.46 1.37 -1.43
C GLY A 22 9.63 -0.07 -0.94
N GLY A 23 10.80 -0.37 -0.39
CA GLY A 23 11.10 -1.68 0.21
C GLY A 23 10.67 -1.83 1.66
N LYS A 24 11.17 -2.88 2.31
CA LYS A 24 10.84 -3.25 3.71
C LYS A 24 11.04 -2.12 4.72
N ALA A 25 12.10 -1.32 4.57
CA ALA A 25 12.37 -0.20 5.48
C ALA A 25 11.23 0.85 5.43
N GLN A 26 10.75 1.18 4.23
CA GLN A 26 9.66 2.14 4.03
C GLN A 26 8.31 1.56 4.51
N LEU A 27 8.07 0.26 4.32
CA LEU A 27 6.91 -0.42 4.92
C LEU A 27 6.91 -0.26 6.45
N ASN A 28 8.04 -0.57 7.09
CA ASN A 28 8.15 -0.47 8.55
C ASN A 28 7.95 0.96 9.04
N ALA A 29 8.54 1.95 8.36
CA ALA A 29 8.37 3.36 8.71
C ALA A 29 6.88 3.78 8.62
N ALA A 30 6.19 3.39 7.55
CA ALA A 30 4.77 3.67 7.40
C ALA A 30 3.92 2.98 8.48
N LEU A 31 4.19 1.72 8.79
CA LEU A 31 3.50 1.00 9.87
C LEU A 31 3.71 1.67 11.24
N THR A 32 4.91 2.15 11.54
CA THR A 32 5.18 2.90 12.77
C THR A 32 4.30 4.15 12.88
N VAL A 33 4.23 4.95 11.80
CA VAL A 33 3.39 6.15 11.77
C VAL A 33 1.90 5.79 11.89
N LEU A 34 1.43 4.81 11.12
CA LEU A 34 0.02 4.40 11.14
C LEU A 34 -0.41 3.88 12.52
N ASN A 35 0.49 3.18 13.22
CA ASN A 35 0.23 2.67 14.57
C ASN A 35 0.09 3.78 15.63
N GLN A 36 0.65 4.98 15.38
CA GLN A 36 0.47 6.14 16.26
C GLN A 36 -0.92 6.77 16.11
N HIS A 37 -1.63 6.51 15.01
CA HIS A 37 -2.96 7.08 14.73
C HIS A 37 -4.10 6.06 14.97
N LYS A 38 -4.73 6.13 16.15
CA LYS A 38 -5.81 5.21 16.58
C LYS A 38 -7.01 5.13 15.61
N SER A 39 -7.34 6.23 14.92
CA SER A 39 -8.44 6.29 13.94
C SER A 39 -8.17 5.42 12.72
N VAL A 40 -6.92 5.38 12.26
CA VAL A 40 -6.50 4.60 11.08
C VAL A 40 -6.42 3.12 11.40
N LYS A 41 -6.03 2.76 12.64
CA LYS A 41 -6.04 1.38 13.14
C LYS A 41 -7.43 0.72 13.13
N SER A 42 -8.49 1.53 13.19
CA SER A 42 -9.88 1.06 13.17
C SER A 42 -10.42 0.85 11.75
N ALA A 43 -9.74 1.39 10.74
CA ALA A 43 -9.99 1.06 9.35
C ALA A 43 -9.18 -0.19 9.01
N SER A 44 -9.81 -1.23 8.46
CA SER A 44 -9.13 -2.47 8.04
C SER A 44 -8.28 -2.23 6.78
N ILE A 45 -7.24 -1.39 6.93
CA ILE A 45 -6.33 -0.99 5.87
C ILE A 45 -5.15 -1.96 5.88
N SER A 46 -4.83 -2.52 4.72
CA SER A 46 -3.60 -3.30 4.56
C SER A 46 -2.52 -2.52 3.84
N VAL A 47 -1.31 -2.52 4.41
CA VAL A 47 -0.16 -1.81 3.86
C VAL A 47 0.76 -2.77 3.12
N LEU A 48 1.10 -2.40 1.90
CA LEU A 48 2.03 -3.11 1.02
C LEU A 48 3.15 -2.15 0.59
N ALA A 49 4.32 -2.70 0.28
CA ALA A 49 5.43 -1.93 -0.26
C ALA A 49 6.13 -2.70 -1.38
N LEU A 50 6.46 -2.02 -2.48
CA LEU A 50 7.13 -2.61 -3.63
C LEU A 50 8.58 -2.15 -3.73
N ALA A 51 9.53 -3.08 -3.52
CA ALA A 51 10.94 -2.80 -3.72
C ALA A 51 11.30 -2.73 -5.22
N LYS A 52 11.69 -1.54 -5.68
CA LYS A 52 12.03 -1.24 -7.08
C LYS A 52 13.06 -2.19 -7.71
N LYS A 53 14.20 -2.42 -7.04
CA LYS A 53 15.30 -3.22 -7.62
C LYS A 53 14.98 -4.71 -7.70
N GLU A 54 14.29 -5.23 -6.68
CA GLU A 54 14.09 -6.67 -6.52
C GLU A 54 12.72 -7.14 -7.03
N ASN A 55 11.84 -6.21 -7.42
CA ASN A 55 10.42 -6.46 -7.75
C ASN A 55 9.76 -7.38 -6.71
N LYS A 56 9.97 -7.06 -5.43
CA LYS A 56 9.44 -7.79 -4.28
C LYS A 56 8.36 -6.98 -3.60
N LEU A 57 7.20 -7.62 -3.40
CA LEU A 57 6.08 -7.09 -2.65
C LEU A 57 6.20 -7.51 -1.19
N TYR A 58 6.37 -6.54 -0.31
CA TYR A 58 6.32 -6.71 1.14
C TYR A 58 4.91 -6.41 1.61
N ILE A 59 4.39 -7.26 2.48
CA ILE A 59 3.03 -7.15 3.02
C ILE A 59 3.16 -7.08 4.53
N GLU A 60 2.40 -6.20 5.17
CA GLU A 60 2.28 -6.17 6.62
C GLU A 60 2.01 -7.58 7.19
N ASN A 61 2.59 -7.87 8.35
CA ASN A 61 2.46 -9.16 9.03
C ASN A 61 2.95 -10.39 8.25
N ARG A 62 3.61 -10.23 7.09
CA ARG A 62 4.28 -11.33 6.37
C ARG A 62 5.80 -11.19 6.45
N LYS A 63 6.47 -12.25 6.91
CA LYS A 63 7.93 -12.30 7.02
C LYS A 63 8.64 -12.35 5.67
N LYS A 64 8.13 -13.16 4.74
CA LYS A 64 8.71 -13.36 3.41
C LYS A 64 7.99 -12.48 2.38
N PRO A 65 8.73 -11.75 1.53
CA PRO A 65 8.13 -11.00 0.43
C PRO A 65 7.63 -11.95 -0.66
N ILE A 66 6.70 -11.46 -1.48
CA ILE A 66 6.24 -12.12 -2.69
C ILE A 66 7.02 -11.55 -3.86
N LEU A 67 7.55 -12.41 -4.73
CA LEU A 67 8.13 -11.97 -6.00
C LEU A 67 6.99 -11.51 -6.90
N LEU A 68 7.06 -10.30 -7.46
CA LEU A 68 5.97 -9.76 -8.27
C LEU A 68 5.66 -10.69 -9.45
N LYS A 69 6.69 -11.31 -10.05
CA LYS A 69 6.57 -12.28 -11.16
C LYS A 69 5.78 -13.55 -10.81
N SER A 70 5.55 -13.85 -9.53
CA SER A 70 4.77 -15.02 -9.12
C SER A 70 3.28 -14.70 -8.96
N LEU A 71 2.86 -13.45 -9.18
CA LEU A 71 1.44 -13.06 -9.15
C LEU A 71 0.80 -13.27 -10.53
N PRO A 72 -0.55 -13.39 -10.59
CA PRO A 72 -1.28 -13.35 -11.86
C PRO A 72 -0.90 -12.12 -12.69
N ARG A 73 -0.93 -12.26 -14.01
CA ARG A 73 -0.41 -11.25 -14.93
C ARG A 73 -1.13 -9.92 -14.80
N GLU A 74 -2.43 -9.95 -14.55
CA GLU A 74 -3.30 -8.79 -14.35
C GLU A 74 -2.86 -8.00 -13.11
N ILE A 75 -2.60 -8.70 -12.00
CA ILE A 75 -2.14 -8.10 -10.74
C ILE A 75 -0.72 -7.56 -10.87
N PHE A 76 0.16 -8.31 -11.54
CA PHE A 76 1.52 -7.87 -11.87
C PHE A 76 1.49 -6.53 -12.63
N ASN A 77 0.71 -6.48 -13.72
CA ASN A 77 0.62 -5.29 -14.57
C ASN A 77 0.03 -4.10 -13.79
N LEU A 78 -1.04 -4.33 -13.01
CA LEU A 78 -1.66 -3.29 -12.20
C LEU A 78 -0.69 -2.67 -11.19
N ILE A 79 0.06 -3.51 -10.46
CA ILE A 79 1.03 -3.04 -9.47
C ILE A 79 2.14 -2.22 -10.13
N LEU A 80 2.61 -2.63 -11.32
CA LEU A 80 3.60 -1.85 -12.07
C LEU A 80 3.04 -0.50 -12.51
N GLN A 81 1.83 -0.45 -13.05
CA GLN A 81 1.17 0.79 -13.47
C GLN A 81 1.02 1.76 -12.28
N LEU A 82 0.57 1.27 -11.12
CA LEU A 82 0.45 2.08 -9.91
C LEU A 82 1.79 2.65 -9.45
N ARG A 83 2.86 1.83 -9.50
CA ARG A 83 4.22 2.29 -9.18
C ARG A 83 4.68 3.37 -10.15
N ASP A 84 4.48 3.15 -11.44
CA ASP A 84 4.97 4.04 -12.48
C ASP A 84 4.23 5.39 -12.42
N GLU A 85 2.93 5.39 -12.11
CA GLU A 85 2.16 6.61 -11.86
C GLU A 85 2.58 7.34 -10.59
N ALA A 86 2.81 6.62 -9.48
CA ALA A 86 3.31 7.22 -8.25
C ALA A 86 4.69 7.87 -8.47
N HIS A 87 5.58 7.19 -9.20
CA HIS A 87 6.90 7.69 -9.52
C HIS A 87 6.85 8.91 -10.46
N ARG A 88 6.04 8.84 -11.53
CA ARG A 88 5.81 9.94 -12.47
C ARG A 88 5.30 11.18 -11.73
N PHE A 89 4.28 11.01 -10.89
CA PHE A 89 3.71 12.09 -10.09
C PHE A 89 4.75 12.76 -9.20
N ALA A 90 5.54 11.97 -8.46
CA ALA A 90 6.59 12.49 -7.58
C ALA A 90 7.65 13.29 -8.35
N ILE A 91 8.12 12.79 -9.50
CA ILE A 91 9.09 13.50 -10.35
C ILE A 91 8.50 14.83 -10.85
N SER A 92 7.29 14.79 -11.42
CA SER A 92 6.62 15.98 -11.96
C SER A 92 6.42 17.04 -10.88
N TYR A 93 6.03 16.63 -9.67
CA TYR A 93 5.85 17.53 -8.54
C TYR A 93 7.16 18.20 -8.10
N HIS A 94 8.24 17.42 -7.92
CA HIS A 94 9.53 17.99 -7.54
C HIS A 94 10.14 18.88 -8.62
N LYS A 95 9.94 18.56 -9.92
CA LYS A 95 10.33 19.45 -11.03
C LYS A 95 9.64 20.81 -10.94
N LYS A 96 8.31 20.81 -10.70
CA LYS A 96 7.55 22.06 -10.51
C LYS A 96 8.03 22.87 -9.30
N LEU A 97 8.28 22.22 -8.17
CA LEU A 97 8.78 22.89 -6.97
C LEU A 97 10.15 23.54 -7.20
N ARG A 98 11.08 22.85 -7.86
CA ARG A 98 12.41 23.39 -8.18
C ARG A 98 12.32 24.58 -9.15
N ALA A 99 11.49 24.48 -10.18
CA ALA A 99 11.28 25.58 -11.12
C ALA A 99 10.74 26.84 -10.40
N LYS A 100 9.80 26.67 -9.46
CA LYS A 100 9.27 27.78 -8.66
C LYS A 100 10.31 28.39 -7.72
N ALA A 101 11.24 27.59 -7.20
CA ALA A 101 12.31 28.06 -6.33
C ALA A 101 13.40 28.84 -7.08
N LEU A 102 13.60 28.56 -8.38
CA LEU A 102 14.56 29.26 -9.25
C LEU A 102 14.00 30.60 -9.80
N LEU A 103 12.69 30.81 -9.74
CA LEU A 103 12.01 32.03 -10.17
C LEU A 103 11.76 33.01 -9.01
N LYS A 104 12.27 32.71 -7.81
CA LYS A 104 12.35 33.61 -6.65
C LYS A 104 13.80 34.05 -6.47
#